data_AF-A0A662JCF3-F1
#
_entry.id   AF-A0A662JCF3-F1
#
_cell.length_a   1.000
_cell.length_b   1.000
_cell.length_c   1.000
_cell.angle_alpha   90.00
_cell.angle_beta   90.00
_cell.angle_gamma   90.00
#
_symmetry.space_group_name_H-M   'P 1'
#
loop_
_entity.id
_entity.type
_entity.pdbx_description
1 polymer ?
#
loop_
_entity_poly.entity_id
_entity_poly.type
_entity_poly.pdbx_seq_one_letter_code
_entity_poly.pdbx_strand_id
1 'polypeptide(L)'
;MRIIFRLLTVLLTVTVLILIPIITSTNLAYATEATKLSWQVTANDITIVSPAFEIHVSKTGGISSYLFAGMQVQNIGLLIHPHGGGWYFTTTYGTMLKDPIVEQFERGVKIVTFARWDNPDYDMHFDITMEHYVYETGAVIISVLIQTWQDTPSIGFASKIFQLPPDIFKGSSVEGYYGGSLAFSSTIPSEKTWLIGKGFTQVLIITQRTVSIVYVNLDPIVDMEINWPYFIEAKTKFTKNFPVYKGQELKLMFLFWMHDKGEDFNKRLVQLFTKLSDAMAKIEQGKTAFKISMARKSLIKAEESIPEALNAIALADLSKAEELVNNVYNLARRGYLTEVRVRTSIYILIPLAISITLLIWAKIKWTGRLIGAKVKAK
;
A
#
# COMPACT_ATOMS: atom_id res chain seq x y z
N MET A 1 10.29 -66.32 35.30
CA MET A 1 11.02 -65.75 34.15
C MET A 1 10.13 -65.36 32.97
N ARG A 2 9.23 -66.24 32.46
CA ARG A 2 8.32 -65.94 31.33
C ARG A 2 7.36 -64.75 31.55
N ILE A 3 6.87 -64.54 32.78
CA ILE A 3 5.91 -63.48 33.09
C ILE A 3 6.58 -62.10 33.07
N ILE A 4 7.79 -61.99 33.64
CA ILE A 4 8.60 -60.77 33.65
C ILE A 4 8.95 -60.35 32.22
N PHE A 5 9.29 -61.32 31.36
CA PHE A 5 9.59 -61.04 29.95
C PHE A 5 8.37 -60.49 29.19
N ARG A 6 7.18 -61.06 29.42
CA ARG A 6 5.93 -60.55 28.82
C ARG A 6 5.59 -59.14 29.30
N LEU A 7 5.74 -58.87 30.60
CA LEU A 7 5.53 -57.53 31.17
C LEU A 7 6.50 -56.49 30.59
N LEU A 8 7.77 -56.85 30.40
CA LEU A 8 8.74 -55.96 29.76
C LEU A 8 8.37 -55.66 28.30
N THR A 9 7.86 -56.66 27.58
CA THR A 9 7.49 -56.51 26.17
C THR A 9 6.26 -55.61 26.01
N VAL A 10 5.27 -55.75 26.89
CA VAL A 10 4.08 -54.87 26.93
C VAL A 10 4.46 -53.46 27.33
N LEU A 11 5.33 -53.28 28.33
CA LEU A 11 5.79 -51.96 28.74
C LEU A 11 6.53 -51.27 27.58
N LEU A 12 7.42 -51.99 26.88
CA LEU A 12 8.17 -51.45 25.73
C LEU A 12 7.24 -51.04 24.58
N THR A 13 6.24 -51.86 24.26
CA THR A 13 5.28 -51.54 23.17
C THR A 13 4.39 -50.34 23.53
N VAL A 14 3.92 -50.25 24.77
CA VAL A 14 3.15 -49.08 25.24
C VAL A 14 4.02 -47.82 25.24
N THR A 15 5.28 -47.90 25.67
CA THR A 15 6.20 -46.74 25.67
C THR A 15 6.49 -46.25 24.24
N VAL A 16 6.69 -47.18 23.29
CA VAL A 16 6.90 -46.83 21.87
C VAL A 16 5.64 -46.22 21.25
N LEU A 17 4.45 -46.75 21.55
CA LEU A 17 3.18 -46.20 21.04
C LEU A 17 2.86 -44.80 21.60
N ILE A 18 3.28 -44.48 22.82
CA ILE A 18 3.11 -43.15 23.43
C ILE A 18 4.14 -42.14 22.90
N LEU A 19 5.34 -42.60 22.50
CA LEU A 19 6.39 -41.74 21.92
C LEU A 19 6.15 -41.34 20.46
N ILE A 20 5.43 -42.15 19.68
CA ILE A 20 5.14 -41.86 18.27
C ILE A 20 4.34 -40.55 18.07
N PRO A 21 3.27 -40.23 18.83
CA PRO A 21 2.58 -38.95 18.67
C PRO A 21 3.36 -37.73 19.17
N ILE A 22 4.36 -37.91 20.06
CA ILE A 22 5.20 -36.80 20.55
C ILE A 22 6.23 -36.38 19.48
N ILE A 23 6.67 -37.32 18.63
CA ILE A 23 7.63 -37.04 17.55
C ILE A 23 6.93 -36.49 16.29
N THR A 24 5.64 -36.80 16.07
CA THR A 24 4.89 -36.26 14.93
C THR A 24 4.25 -34.89 15.20
N SER A 25 4.21 -34.40 16.44
CA SER A 25 3.68 -33.07 16.79
C SER A 25 4.74 -32.00 17.04
N THR A 26 6.05 -32.29 16.89
CA THR A 26 7.13 -31.30 17.11
C THR A 26 7.64 -30.61 15.84
N ASN A 27 7.06 -30.88 14.65
CA ASN A 27 7.37 -30.15 13.41
C ASN A 27 6.48 -28.92 13.18
N LEU A 28 6.13 -28.20 14.25
CA LEU A 28 5.49 -26.87 14.16
C LEU A 28 5.97 -25.96 15.29
N ALA A 29 7.25 -26.08 15.66
CA ALA A 29 7.99 -24.93 16.15
C ALA A 29 8.56 -24.23 14.91
N TYR A 30 7.81 -23.27 14.33
CA TYR A 30 8.36 -22.33 13.36
C TYR A 30 9.43 -21.49 14.06
N ALA A 31 10.66 -22.00 14.11
CA ALA A 31 11.82 -21.15 14.13
C ALA A 31 11.80 -20.38 12.82
N THR A 32 11.34 -19.14 12.85
CA THR A 32 11.54 -18.14 11.80
C THR A 32 13.04 -17.80 11.74
N GLU A 33 13.85 -18.75 11.28
CA GLU A 33 15.15 -18.42 10.72
C GLU A 33 14.91 -17.92 9.30
N ALA A 34 15.31 -16.68 9.05
CA ALA A 34 15.30 -16.05 7.74
C ALA A 34 16.17 -16.86 6.76
N THR A 35 15.57 -17.83 6.08
CA THR A 35 16.18 -18.38 4.86
C THR A 35 16.18 -17.27 3.82
N LYS A 36 17.40 -16.83 3.44
CA LYS A 36 17.60 -15.87 2.34
C LYS A 36 16.79 -16.33 1.12
N LEU A 37 16.07 -15.39 0.51
CA LEU A 37 15.36 -15.62 -0.74
C LEU A 37 16.33 -16.12 -1.81
N SER A 38 15.92 -17.16 -2.55
CA SER A 38 16.61 -17.58 -3.76
C SER A 38 15.81 -17.14 -4.99
N TRP A 39 16.49 -17.03 -6.13
CA TRP A 39 15.81 -16.68 -7.38
C TRP A 39 16.38 -17.42 -8.58
N GLN A 40 15.52 -17.59 -9.58
CA GLN A 40 15.88 -18.13 -10.88
C GLN A 40 15.29 -17.23 -11.98
N VAL A 41 16.13 -16.83 -12.93
CA VAL A 41 15.68 -16.12 -14.13
C VAL A 41 15.46 -17.15 -15.23
N THR A 42 14.23 -17.25 -15.73
CA THR A 42 13.84 -18.14 -16.84
C THR A 42 13.70 -17.33 -18.14
N ALA A 43 13.17 -17.94 -19.19
CA ALA A 43 12.86 -17.22 -20.43
C ALA A 43 11.81 -16.11 -20.19
N ASN A 44 10.77 -16.40 -19.41
CA ASN A 44 9.58 -15.56 -19.28
C ASN A 44 9.47 -14.83 -17.94
N ASP A 45 9.98 -15.43 -16.87
CA ASP A 45 9.79 -14.95 -15.50
C ASP A 45 11.08 -14.97 -14.67
N ILE A 46 11.13 -14.10 -13.67
CA ILE A 46 12.01 -14.19 -12.51
C ILE A 46 11.21 -14.87 -11.39
N THR A 47 11.62 -16.07 -10.98
CA THR A 47 10.96 -16.83 -9.92
C THR A 47 11.72 -16.63 -8.61
N ILE A 48 11.07 -16.06 -7.61
CA ILE A 48 11.58 -15.92 -6.23
C ILE A 48 11.00 -17.05 -5.39
N VAL A 49 11.87 -17.76 -4.67
CA VAL A 49 11.47 -18.92 -3.87
C VAL A 49 11.89 -18.72 -2.40
N SER A 50 10.97 -19.07 -1.50
CA SER A 50 11.23 -19.29 -0.08
C SER A 50 10.54 -20.60 0.36
N PRO A 51 10.82 -21.12 1.57
CA PRO A 51 10.07 -22.26 2.09
C PRO A 51 8.56 -22.03 2.25
N ALA A 52 8.12 -20.77 2.35
CA ALA A 52 6.73 -20.41 2.61
C ALA A 52 5.96 -19.98 1.33
N PHE A 53 6.67 -19.48 0.32
CA PHE A 53 6.05 -18.91 -0.87
C PHE A 53 6.92 -18.98 -2.12
N GLU A 54 6.26 -18.83 -3.26
CA GLU A 54 6.87 -18.71 -4.57
C GLU A 54 6.21 -17.57 -5.35
N ILE A 55 7.01 -16.69 -5.96
CA ILE A 55 6.54 -15.51 -6.69
C ILE A 55 7.19 -15.48 -8.06
N HIS A 56 6.38 -15.44 -9.11
CA HIS A 56 6.83 -15.33 -10.50
C HIS A 56 6.58 -13.91 -11.00
N VAL A 57 7.65 -13.16 -11.23
CA VAL A 57 7.61 -11.82 -11.82
C VAL A 57 7.85 -11.94 -13.32
N SER A 58 6.88 -11.53 -14.13
CA SER A 58 7.03 -11.57 -15.59
C SER A 58 8.09 -10.57 -16.05
N LYS A 59 8.88 -10.93 -17.07
CA LYS A 59 9.87 -10.01 -17.66
C LYS A 59 9.24 -8.77 -18.30
N THR A 60 7.97 -8.83 -18.69
CA THR A 60 7.20 -7.67 -19.18
C THR A 60 6.58 -6.85 -18.05
N GLY A 61 6.68 -7.31 -16.80
CA GLY A 61 6.26 -6.61 -15.59
C GLY A 61 5.10 -7.29 -14.85
N GLY A 62 4.91 -6.92 -13.58
CA GLY A 62 3.92 -7.53 -12.70
C GLY A 62 4.28 -8.95 -12.26
N ILE A 63 3.48 -9.49 -11.35
CA ILE A 63 3.60 -10.86 -10.84
C ILE A 63 2.57 -11.71 -11.56
N SER A 64 3.05 -12.64 -12.39
CA SER A 64 2.21 -13.59 -13.12
C SER A 64 1.53 -14.57 -12.16
N SER A 65 2.23 -15.00 -11.12
CA SER A 65 1.72 -15.91 -10.09
C SER A 65 2.39 -15.69 -8.73
N TYR A 66 1.60 -15.67 -7.66
CA TYR A 66 2.06 -15.70 -6.27
C TYR A 66 1.40 -16.89 -5.57
N LEU A 67 2.22 -17.88 -5.20
CA LEU A 67 1.83 -19.04 -4.42
C LEU A 67 2.19 -18.87 -2.94
N PHE A 68 1.24 -19.14 -2.05
CA PHE A 68 1.44 -19.19 -0.60
C PHE A 68 0.53 -20.24 0.01
N ALA A 69 1.08 -21.17 0.80
CA ALA A 69 0.33 -22.24 1.47
C ALA A 69 -0.66 -23.01 0.56
N GLY A 70 -0.26 -23.31 -0.68
CA GLY A 70 -1.08 -24.02 -1.67
C GLY A 70 -2.19 -23.18 -2.33
N MET A 71 -2.26 -21.88 -2.05
CA MET A 71 -3.15 -20.94 -2.74
C MET A 71 -2.38 -20.10 -3.74
N GLN A 72 -3.03 -19.74 -4.84
CA GLN A 72 -2.42 -18.98 -5.93
C GLN A 72 -3.22 -17.70 -6.20
N VAL A 73 -2.52 -16.57 -6.33
CA VAL A 73 -3.03 -15.32 -6.91
C VAL A 73 -2.33 -15.07 -8.22
N GLN A 74 -3.05 -14.54 -9.21
CA GLN A 74 -2.55 -14.34 -10.57
C GLN A 74 -2.62 -12.87 -10.99
N ASN A 75 -1.82 -12.51 -11.99
CA ASN A 75 -1.89 -11.23 -12.70
C ASN A 75 -1.89 -10.00 -11.77
N ILE A 76 -0.97 -9.96 -10.79
CA ILE A 76 -0.80 -8.82 -9.89
C ILE A 76 0.03 -7.76 -10.62
N GLY A 77 -0.56 -6.64 -11.02
CA GLY A 77 0.13 -5.66 -11.85
C GLY A 77 -0.80 -4.58 -12.37
N LEU A 78 -0.61 -4.18 -13.63
CA LEU A 78 -1.52 -3.26 -14.32
C LEU A 78 -2.38 -3.99 -15.34
N LEU A 79 -3.62 -3.49 -15.46
CA LEU A 79 -4.58 -3.79 -16.51
C LEU A 79 -4.88 -2.50 -17.25
N ILE A 80 -4.67 -2.49 -18.57
CA ILE A 80 -4.96 -1.36 -19.45
C ILE A 80 -5.91 -1.84 -20.55
N HIS A 81 -6.92 -1.02 -20.82
CA HIS A 81 -7.92 -1.26 -21.85
C HIS A 81 -8.08 0.01 -22.70
N PRO A 82 -7.53 0.02 -23.92
CA PRO A 82 -7.76 1.10 -24.87
C PRO A 82 -9.15 1.01 -25.50
N HIS A 83 -9.68 2.15 -25.93
CA HIS A 83 -10.92 2.28 -26.68
C HIS A 83 -10.86 1.42 -27.94
N GLY A 84 -11.82 0.52 -28.10
CA GLY A 84 -11.90 -0.39 -29.25
C GLY A 84 -10.91 -1.57 -29.22
N GLY A 85 -10.10 -1.71 -28.17
CA GLY A 85 -9.14 -2.82 -28.01
C GLY A 85 -9.53 -3.85 -26.95
N GLY A 86 -8.60 -4.77 -26.69
CA GLY A 86 -8.75 -5.82 -25.69
C GLY A 86 -8.35 -5.41 -24.26
N TRP A 87 -8.22 -6.40 -23.39
CA TRP A 87 -7.71 -6.24 -22.02
C TRP A 87 -6.25 -6.69 -21.99
N TYR A 88 -5.35 -5.77 -21.64
CA TYR A 88 -3.91 -6.03 -21.65
C TYR A 88 -3.34 -5.97 -20.24
N PHE A 89 -2.52 -6.96 -19.89
CA PHE A 89 -1.91 -7.09 -18.57
C PHE A 89 -0.40 -6.94 -18.69
N THR A 90 0.25 -6.30 -17.70
CA THR A 90 1.72 -6.21 -17.65
C THR A 90 2.40 -7.56 -17.64
N THR A 91 1.73 -8.59 -17.12
CA THR A 91 2.26 -9.94 -17.02
C THR A 91 2.36 -10.67 -18.35
N THR A 92 1.61 -10.24 -19.38
CA THR A 92 1.50 -10.96 -20.66
C THR A 92 1.66 -10.07 -21.89
N TYR A 93 1.63 -8.75 -21.74
CA TYR A 93 1.66 -7.80 -22.84
C TYR A 93 2.86 -6.85 -22.77
N GLY A 94 3.32 -6.46 -23.97
CA GLY A 94 4.45 -5.58 -24.18
C GLY A 94 5.71 -6.32 -24.65
N THR A 95 6.67 -5.57 -25.15
CA THR A 95 7.99 -6.06 -25.56
C THR A 95 9.02 -5.70 -24.50
N MET A 96 9.86 -6.65 -24.13
CA MET A 96 10.94 -6.40 -23.19
C MET A 96 11.97 -5.45 -23.83
N LEU A 97 12.27 -4.33 -23.15
CA LEU A 97 13.24 -3.35 -23.63
C LEU A 97 14.68 -3.77 -23.35
N LYS A 98 14.90 -4.45 -22.23
CA LYS A 98 16.18 -5.02 -21.78
C LYS A 98 15.93 -6.06 -20.70
N ASP A 99 16.95 -6.87 -20.41
CA ASP A 99 16.85 -7.86 -19.35
C ASP A 99 16.51 -7.23 -17.99
N PRO A 100 15.72 -7.92 -17.15
CA PRO A 100 15.42 -7.47 -15.81
C PRO A 100 16.68 -7.35 -14.95
N ILE A 101 16.68 -6.37 -14.04
CA ILE A 101 17.74 -6.21 -13.04
C ILE A 101 17.25 -6.86 -11.75
N VAL A 102 18.07 -7.72 -11.15
CA VAL A 102 17.78 -8.37 -9.87
C VAL A 102 18.88 -8.04 -8.88
N GLU A 103 18.53 -7.39 -7.77
CA GLU A 103 19.45 -6.92 -6.74
C GLU A 103 19.02 -7.44 -5.38
N GLN A 104 19.91 -8.13 -4.69
CA GLN A 104 19.66 -8.52 -3.30
C GLN A 104 19.85 -7.30 -2.38
N PHE A 105 18.93 -7.12 -1.43
CA PHE A 105 19.09 -6.17 -0.34
C PHE A 105 18.92 -6.87 1.00
N GLU A 106 19.09 -6.14 2.10
CA GLU A 106 18.91 -6.71 3.43
C GLU A 106 17.49 -7.25 3.60
N ARG A 107 17.37 -8.58 3.79
CA ARG A 107 16.11 -9.30 3.99
C ARG A 107 15.12 -9.26 2.82
N GLY A 108 15.63 -9.12 1.58
CA GLY A 108 14.78 -9.17 0.39
C GLY A 108 15.54 -9.13 -0.94
N VAL A 109 14.76 -9.06 -2.02
CA VAL A 109 15.25 -8.96 -3.40
C VAL A 109 14.43 -7.89 -4.14
N LYS A 110 15.13 -7.00 -4.85
CA LYS A 110 14.56 -6.01 -5.75
C LYS A 110 14.63 -6.54 -7.18
N ILE A 111 13.50 -6.54 -7.90
CA ILE A 111 13.43 -6.86 -9.33
C ILE A 111 12.94 -5.62 -10.09
N VAL A 112 13.67 -5.22 -11.12
CA VAL A 112 13.25 -4.13 -12.02
C VAL A 112 13.03 -4.68 -13.43
N THR A 113 11.83 -4.50 -13.96
CA THR A 113 11.44 -4.93 -15.31
C THR A 113 11.18 -3.73 -16.21
N PHE A 114 11.44 -3.89 -17.50
CA PHE A 114 11.36 -2.81 -18.50
C PHE A 114 10.59 -3.31 -19.72
N ALA A 115 9.39 -2.78 -19.93
CA ALA A 115 8.53 -3.16 -21.05
C ALA A 115 8.12 -1.95 -21.86
N ARG A 116 7.96 -2.15 -23.17
CA ARG A 116 7.35 -1.20 -24.09
C ARG A 116 6.01 -1.70 -24.56
N TRP A 117 5.03 -0.83 -24.47
CA TRP A 117 3.71 -1.01 -25.01
C TRP A 117 3.59 -0.07 -26.21
N ASP A 118 3.84 -0.65 -27.39
CA ASP A 118 3.77 0.05 -28.67
C ASP A 118 2.77 -0.67 -29.57
N ASN A 119 1.55 -0.15 -29.60
CA ASN A 119 0.48 -0.67 -30.44
C ASN A 119 -0.24 0.48 -31.15
N PRO A 120 0.16 0.78 -32.40
CA PRO A 120 -0.43 1.83 -33.21
C PRO A 120 -1.93 1.64 -33.47
N ASP A 121 -2.43 0.40 -33.50
CA ASP A 121 -3.85 0.15 -33.78
C ASP A 121 -4.77 0.64 -32.65
N TYR A 122 -4.21 0.89 -31.47
CA TYR A 122 -4.94 1.32 -30.27
C TYR A 122 -4.33 2.55 -29.58
N ASP A 123 -3.47 3.29 -30.28
CA ASP A 123 -2.71 4.45 -29.77
C ASP A 123 -2.04 4.22 -28.40
N MET A 124 -1.43 3.05 -28.21
CA MET A 124 -0.65 2.74 -27.02
C MET A 124 0.83 2.99 -27.29
N HIS A 125 1.40 4.02 -26.66
CA HIS A 125 2.79 4.44 -26.89
C HIS A 125 3.49 4.85 -25.59
N PHE A 126 3.76 3.86 -24.73
CA PHE A 126 4.40 4.09 -23.45
C PHE A 126 5.34 2.96 -23.04
N ASP A 127 6.33 3.34 -22.23
CA ASP A 127 7.22 2.42 -21.56
C ASP A 127 6.76 2.25 -20.11
N ILE A 128 6.83 1.03 -19.61
CA ILE A 128 6.51 0.66 -18.23
C ILE A 128 7.78 0.16 -17.57
N THR A 129 8.18 0.81 -16.49
CA THR A 129 9.17 0.30 -15.55
C THR A 129 8.46 -0.12 -14.26
N MET A 130 8.64 -1.36 -13.84
CA MET A 130 8.10 -1.85 -12.56
C MET A 130 9.23 -2.32 -11.66
N GLU A 131 9.25 -1.80 -10.43
CA GLU A 131 10.11 -2.26 -9.37
C GLU A 131 9.31 -3.10 -8.38
N HIS A 132 9.80 -4.30 -8.08
CA HIS A 132 9.20 -5.23 -7.13
C HIS A 132 10.19 -5.46 -6.00
N TYR A 133 9.87 -4.97 -4.81
CA TYR A 133 10.64 -5.19 -3.59
C TYR A 133 10.00 -6.36 -2.85
N VAL A 134 10.57 -7.56 -3.01
CA VAL A 134 10.10 -8.79 -2.38
C VAL A 134 10.85 -9.01 -1.09
N TYR A 135 10.14 -9.04 0.03
CA TYR A 135 10.72 -9.24 1.36
C TYR A 135 10.65 -10.72 1.75
N GLU A 136 11.53 -11.15 2.66
CA GLU A 136 11.54 -12.52 3.22
C GLU A 136 10.21 -12.95 3.87
N THR A 137 9.35 -11.99 4.19
CA THR A 137 8.01 -12.21 4.76
C THR A 137 6.94 -12.55 3.72
N GLY A 138 7.25 -12.42 2.42
CA GLY A 138 6.31 -12.51 1.31
C GLY A 138 5.62 -11.19 0.96
N ALA A 139 5.79 -10.13 1.76
CA ALA A 139 5.31 -8.82 1.37
C ALA A 139 6.01 -8.38 0.07
N VAL A 140 5.26 -7.76 -0.85
CA VAL A 140 5.80 -7.15 -2.05
C VAL A 140 5.34 -5.71 -2.17
N ILE A 141 6.28 -4.78 -2.20
CA ILE A 141 6.00 -3.39 -2.57
C ILE A 141 6.28 -3.24 -4.06
N ILE A 142 5.29 -2.77 -4.80
CA ILE A 142 5.35 -2.62 -6.25
C ILE A 142 5.25 -1.13 -6.58
N SER A 143 6.31 -0.61 -7.21
CA SER A 143 6.34 0.74 -7.77
C SER A 143 6.28 0.64 -9.29
N VAL A 144 5.46 1.48 -9.92
CA VAL A 144 5.25 1.49 -11.36
C VAL A 144 5.46 2.90 -11.89
N LEU A 145 6.27 3.00 -12.93
CA LEU A 145 6.48 4.21 -13.71
C LEU A 145 6.01 3.95 -15.14
N ILE A 146 5.01 4.72 -15.59
CA ILE A 146 4.54 4.75 -16.97
C ILE A 146 5.06 6.04 -17.61
N GLN A 147 5.80 5.93 -18.71
CA GLN A 147 6.34 7.07 -19.46
C GLN A 147 5.84 7.03 -20.90
N THR A 148 5.08 8.03 -21.31
CA THR A 148 4.61 8.16 -22.69
C THR A 148 5.65 8.84 -23.57
N TRP A 149 5.92 8.25 -24.73
CA TRP A 149 6.82 8.85 -25.73
C TRP A 149 6.07 9.39 -26.96
N GLN A 150 4.79 9.06 -27.09
CA GLN A 150 3.80 9.71 -27.97
C GLN A 150 2.47 9.89 -27.23
N ASP A 151 1.55 10.63 -27.84
CA ASP A 151 0.21 10.86 -27.27
C ASP A 151 -0.59 9.55 -27.27
N THR A 152 -1.33 9.31 -26.19
CA THR A 152 -2.10 8.08 -25.97
C THR A 152 -3.58 8.36 -25.66
N PRO A 153 -4.30 9.11 -26.51
CA PRO A 153 -5.67 9.56 -26.22
C PRO A 153 -6.67 8.42 -26.08
N SER A 154 -6.33 7.25 -26.61
CA SER A 154 -7.25 6.12 -26.73
C SER A 154 -7.29 5.21 -25.52
N ILE A 155 -6.63 5.52 -24.40
CA ILE A 155 -6.73 4.69 -23.19
C ILE A 155 -8.06 4.98 -22.47
N GLY A 156 -9.04 4.09 -22.64
CA GLY A 156 -10.35 4.23 -21.98
C GLY A 156 -10.30 3.91 -20.49
N PHE A 157 -9.48 2.94 -20.10
CA PHE A 157 -9.43 2.44 -18.72
C PHE A 157 -8.04 1.92 -18.36
N ALA A 158 -7.55 2.29 -17.17
CA ALA A 158 -6.39 1.63 -16.57
C ALA A 158 -6.53 1.47 -15.06
N SER A 159 -6.09 0.31 -14.57
CA SER A 159 -6.23 -0.09 -13.17
C SER A 159 -5.03 -0.91 -12.73
N LYS A 160 -4.72 -0.84 -11.43
CA LYS A 160 -3.96 -1.91 -10.79
C LYS A 160 -4.90 -3.09 -10.62
N ILE A 161 -4.42 -4.30 -10.82
CA ILE A 161 -5.25 -5.50 -10.72
C ILE A 161 -4.52 -6.62 -10.00
N PHE A 162 -5.29 -7.52 -9.39
CA PHE A 162 -4.92 -8.91 -9.20
C PHE A 162 -6.16 -9.80 -9.41
N GLN A 163 -5.93 -11.06 -9.73
CA GLN A 163 -6.97 -12.05 -10.03
C GLN A 163 -6.88 -13.24 -9.08
N LEU A 164 -8.03 -13.65 -8.55
CA LEU A 164 -8.16 -14.80 -7.65
C LEU A 164 -8.92 -15.92 -8.37
N PRO A 165 -8.37 -17.16 -8.39
CA PRO A 165 -9.08 -18.33 -8.87
C PRO A 165 -10.36 -18.59 -8.06
N PRO A 166 -11.55 -18.64 -8.69
CA PRO A 166 -12.81 -18.83 -7.98
C PRO A 166 -12.92 -20.15 -7.23
N ASP A 167 -12.28 -21.21 -7.71
CA ASP A 167 -12.22 -22.53 -7.08
C ASP A 167 -11.52 -22.50 -5.71
N ILE A 168 -10.58 -21.57 -5.51
CA ILE A 168 -9.84 -21.39 -4.26
C ILE A 168 -10.55 -20.39 -3.33
N PHE A 169 -10.99 -19.25 -3.89
CA PHE A 169 -11.38 -18.08 -3.12
C PHE A 169 -12.90 -17.84 -3.03
N LYS A 170 -13.74 -18.62 -3.69
CA LYS A 170 -15.19 -18.52 -3.51
C LYS A 170 -15.57 -18.77 -2.04
N GLY A 171 -16.37 -17.87 -1.47
CA GLY A 171 -16.79 -17.89 -0.08
C GLY A 171 -15.80 -17.26 0.91
N SER A 172 -14.63 -16.79 0.46
CA SER A 172 -13.67 -16.08 1.34
C SER A 172 -14.30 -14.85 1.98
N SER A 173 -13.86 -14.48 3.18
CA SER A 173 -14.21 -13.18 3.76
C SER A 173 -13.48 -12.07 3.00
N VAL A 174 -14.15 -10.93 2.79
CA VAL A 174 -13.56 -9.75 2.17
C VAL A 174 -13.95 -8.50 2.95
N GLU A 175 -12.94 -7.71 3.28
CA GLU A 175 -13.09 -6.48 4.05
C GLU A 175 -12.31 -5.35 3.39
N GLY A 176 -13.02 -4.26 3.13
CA GLY A 176 -12.44 -3.04 2.60
C GLY A 176 -12.37 -1.97 3.67
N TYR A 177 -11.22 -1.31 3.79
CA TYR A 177 -10.98 -0.26 4.78
C TYR A 177 -10.58 1.05 4.10
N TYR A 178 -11.17 2.14 4.56
CA TYR A 178 -10.84 3.51 4.16
C TYR A 178 -10.69 4.39 5.38
N GLY A 179 -9.56 5.09 5.51
CA GLY A 179 -9.28 5.94 6.67
C GLY A 179 -9.41 5.19 8.01
N GLY A 180 -9.08 3.90 8.02
CA GLY A 180 -9.18 3.00 9.19
C GLY A 180 -10.56 2.60 9.61
N SER A 181 -11.58 3.09 8.92
CA SER A 181 -12.95 2.63 9.09
C SER A 181 -13.23 1.50 8.11
N LEU A 182 -14.00 0.51 8.57
CA LEU A 182 -14.52 -0.55 7.72
C LEU A 182 -15.51 0.07 6.73
N ALA A 183 -15.15 0.09 5.45
CA ALA A 183 -16.01 0.59 4.38
C ALA A 183 -17.04 -0.48 3.97
N PHE A 184 -16.61 -1.73 3.90
CA PHE A 184 -17.50 -2.88 3.74
C PHE A 184 -16.89 -4.14 4.33
N SER A 185 -17.75 -5.07 4.73
CA SER A 185 -17.40 -6.46 5.05
C SER A 185 -18.43 -7.36 4.40
N SER A 186 -17.96 -8.38 3.71
CA SER A 186 -18.78 -9.34 2.98
C SER A 186 -18.03 -10.67 2.91
N THR A 187 -18.67 -11.65 2.30
CA THR A 187 -17.95 -12.78 1.72
C THR A 187 -17.83 -12.57 0.21
N ILE A 188 -17.08 -13.42 -0.48
CA ILE A 188 -17.10 -13.55 -1.94
C ILE A 188 -18.19 -14.57 -2.38
N PRO A 189 -19.48 -14.18 -2.52
CA PRO A 189 -20.44 -15.02 -3.23
C PRO A 189 -21.36 -14.18 -4.14
N SER A 190 -21.30 -14.45 -5.45
CA SER A 190 -22.17 -13.92 -6.51
C SER A 190 -22.01 -12.42 -6.86
N GLU A 191 -21.81 -12.20 -8.17
CA GLU A 191 -21.71 -10.94 -8.93
C GLU A 191 -22.10 -9.66 -8.16
N LYS A 192 -21.13 -9.03 -7.49
CA LYS A 192 -21.28 -7.69 -6.91
C LYS A 192 -19.98 -6.91 -7.04
N THR A 193 -20.10 -5.67 -7.49
CA THR A 193 -19.07 -4.64 -7.38
C THR A 193 -19.14 -4.03 -5.97
N TRP A 194 -18.08 -4.13 -5.19
CA TRP A 194 -17.90 -3.35 -3.95
C TRP A 194 -16.98 -2.16 -4.20
N LEU A 195 -17.17 -1.07 -3.44
CA LEU A 195 -16.33 0.14 -3.51
C LEU A 195 -15.83 0.48 -2.10
N ILE A 196 -14.52 0.69 -1.94
CA ILE A 196 -13.92 1.10 -0.65
C ILE A 196 -14.08 2.62 -0.42
N GLY A 197 -13.82 3.44 -1.44
CA GLY A 197 -13.87 4.90 -1.34
C GLY A 197 -12.76 5.60 -2.15
N LYS A 198 -12.68 6.94 -2.05
CA LYS A 198 -11.71 7.79 -2.76
C LYS A 198 -10.67 8.36 -1.82
N GLY A 199 -9.38 8.15 -2.07
CA GLY A 199 -8.30 8.77 -1.28
C GLY A 199 -7.06 7.89 -1.13
N PHE A 200 -6.15 8.30 -0.26
CA PHE A 200 -4.90 7.59 0.01
C PHE A 200 -5.13 6.32 0.84
N THR A 201 -4.30 5.31 0.59
CA THR A 201 -4.19 4.11 1.44
C THR A 201 -5.51 3.41 1.69
N GLN A 202 -6.02 2.78 0.64
CA GLN A 202 -7.12 1.83 0.73
C GLN A 202 -6.55 0.46 1.04
N VAL A 203 -7.11 -0.22 2.04
CA VAL A 203 -6.67 -1.57 2.43
C VAL A 203 -7.80 -2.54 2.11
N LEU A 204 -7.48 -3.56 1.32
CA LEU A 204 -8.36 -4.70 1.07
C LEU A 204 -7.76 -5.93 1.72
N ILE A 205 -8.56 -6.60 2.54
CA ILE A 205 -8.18 -7.87 3.17
C ILE A 205 -9.14 -8.94 2.67
N ILE A 206 -8.59 -10.00 2.08
CA ILE A 206 -9.35 -11.20 1.71
C ILE A 206 -8.81 -12.36 2.54
N THR A 207 -9.67 -13.01 3.32
CA THR A 207 -9.27 -14.11 4.19
C THR A 207 -9.93 -15.41 3.76
N GLN A 208 -9.09 -16.38 3.44
CA GLN A 208 -9.49 -17.74 3.08
C GLN A 208 -8.76 -18.73 3.99
N ARG A 209 -9.53 -19.50 4.76
CA ARG A 209 -9.01 -20.37 5.82
C ARG A 209 -8.13 -19.57 6.80
N THR A 210 -6.85 -19.91 6.94
CA THR A 210 -5.88 -19.25 7.82
C THR A 210 -5.02 -18.21 7.11
N VAL A 211 -5.20 -18.00 5.81
CA VAL A 211 -4.39 -17.07 5.03
C VAL A 211 -5.18 -15.82 4.67
N SER A 212 -4.52 -14.69 4.82
CA SER A 212 -5.00 -13.38 4.39
C SER A 212 -4.18 -12.89 3.21
N ILE A 213 -4.88 -12.34 2.23
CA ILE A 213 -4.34 -11.47 1.19
C ILE A 213 -4.57 -10.04 1.66
N VAL A 214 -3.49 -9.28 1.80
CA VAL A 214 -3.52 -7.86 2.08
C VAL A 214 -3.07 -7.12 0.83
N TYR A 215 -3.97 -6.33 0.27
CA TYR A 215 -3.66 -5.38 -0.79
C TYR A 215 -3.80 -3.96 -0.25
N VAL A 216 -2.78 -3.13 -0.45
CA VAL A 216 -2.80 -1.73 -0.04
C VAL A 216 -2.48 -0.83 -1.22
N ASN A 217 -3.44 -0.02 -1.61
CA ASN A 217 -3.23 1.01 -2.62
C ASN A 217 -2.64 2.27 -1.99
N LEU A 218 -1.42 2.68 -2.33
CA LEU A 218 -0.73 3.80 -1.69
C LEU A 218 -0.91 5.15 -2.41
N ASP A 219 -1.62 5.17 -3.54
CA ASP A 219 -1.87 6.39 -4.33
C ASP A 219 -3.28 6.95 -4.10
N PRO A 220 -3.52 8.25 -4.37
CA PRO A 220 -4.84 8.86 -4.27
C PRO A 220 -5.71 8.44 -5.45
N ILE A 221 -6.38 7.30 -5.34
CA ILE A 221 -7.11 6.69 -6.47
C ILE A 221 -8.63 6.63 -6.22
N VAL A 222 -9.35 6.63 -7.35
CA VAL A 222 -10.77 6.89 -7.53
C VAL A 222 -11.65 5.76 -7.02
N ASP A 223 -11.40 4.50 -7.37
CA ASP A 223 -12.30 3.42 -7.00
C ASP A 223 -11.54 2.09 -6.94
N MET A 224 -11.77 1.31 -5.89
CA MET A 224 -11.41 -0.10 -5.83
C MET A 224 -12.66 -0.94 -6.04
N GLU A 225 -12.66 -1.80 -7.07
CA GLU A 225 -13.77 -2.67 -7.47
C GLU A 225 -13.34 -4.13 -7.40
N ILE A 226 -14.26 -5.03 -7.05
CA ILE A 226 -14.08 -6.46 -7.27
C ILE A 226 -15.19 -6.94 -8.20
N ASN A 227 -14.84 -7.65 -9.29
CA ASN A 227 -15.80 -8.12 -10.31
C ASN A 227 -15.56 -9.58 -10.71
N TRP A 228 -16.56 -10.22 -11.31
CA TRP A 228 -16.54 -11.66 -11.68
C TRP A 228 -17.20 -11.88 -13.05
N PRO A 229 -16.53 -12.58 -13.98
CA PRO A 229 -17.21 -13.74 -14.57
C PRO A 229 -16.35 -15.03 -14.68
N TYR A 230 -15.03 -14.92 -14.87
CA TYR A 230 -14.11 -16.07 -14.98
C TYR A 230 -13.07 -16.12 -13.85
N PHE A 231 -12.56 -14.96 -13.44
CA PHE A 231 -11.75 -14.75 -12.24
C PHE A 231 -12.45 -13.76 -11.33
N ILE A 232 -12.17 -13.83 -10.02
CA ILE A 232 -12.50 -12.74 -9.11
C ILE A 232 -11.38 -11.72 -9.27
N GLU A 233 -11.66 -10.57 -9.87
CA GLU A 233 -10.64 -9.55 -10.13
C GLU A 233 -10.82 -8.40 -9.15
N ALA A 234 -9.75 -7.99 -8.48
CA ALA A 234 -9.73 -6.79 -7.64
C ALA A 234 -8.95 -5.70 -8.36
N LYS A 235 -9.62 -4.59 -8.67
CA LYS A 235 -9.14 -3.51 -9.54
C LYS A 235 -9.14 -2.18 -8.81
N THR A 236 -8.04 -1.44 -8.87
CA THR A 236 -7.94 -0.06 -8.38
C THR A 236 -7.74 0.90 -9.54
N LYS A 237 -8.79 1.64 -9.90
CA LYS A 237 -8.89 2.46 -11.12
C LYS A 237 -8.21 3.81 -10.96
N PHE A 238 -6.98 3.96 -11.46
CA PHE A 238 -6.26 5.24 -11.36
C PHE A 238 -6.59 6.24 -12.46
N THR A 239 -7.24 5.82 -13.53
CA THR A 239 -7.68 6.73 -14.60
C THR A 239 -8.89 6.21 -15.37
N LYS A 240 -9.73 7.14 -15.83
CA LYS A 240 -10.84 6.92 -16.77
C LYS A 240 -10.69 7.96 -17.88
N ASN A 241 -10.56 7.52 -19.12
CA ASN A 241 -10.19 8.34 -20.30
C ASN A 241 -8.87 9.08 -20.06
N PHE A 242 -7.75 8.40 -20.34
CA PHE A 242 -6.39 8.81 -20.01
C PHE A 242 -5.69 9.34 -21.27
N PRO A 243 -5.87 10.62 -21.67
CA PRO A 243 -4.96 11.21 -22.62
C PRO A 243 -3.67 11.50 -21.86
N VAL A 244 -2.74 10.56 -21.86
CA VAL A 244 -1.38 10.87 -21.46
C VAL A 244 -0.63 11.30 -22.68
N TYR A 245 -0.29 12.57 -22.66
CA TYR A 245 0.42 13.24 -23.72
C TYR A 245 1.90 12.89 -23.65
N LYS A 246 2.57 13.02 -24.78
CA LYS A 246 4.01 12.80 -24.88
C LYS A 246 4.78 13.49 -23.75
N GLY A 247 5.66 12.74 -23.11
CA GLY A 247 6.57 13.23 -22.07
C GLY A 247 5.96 13.31 -20.66
N GLN A 248 4.72 12.86 -20.47
CA GLN A 248 4.14 12.74 -19.15
C GLN A 248 4.56 11.44 -18.47
N GLU A 249 4.67 11.51 -17.14
CA GLU A 249 4.99 10.37 -16.30
C GLU A 249 3.86 10.12 -15.31
N LEU A 250 3.48 8.85 -15.16
CA LEU A 250 2.60 8.42 -14.07
C LEU A 250 3.39 7.49 -13.14
N LYS A 251 3.40 7.83 -11.85
CA LYS A 251 4.01 7.03 -10.79
C LYS A 251 2.91 6.45 -9.92
N LEU A 252 2.95 5.14 -9.73
CA LEU A 252 1.99 4.40 -8.94
C LEU A 252 2.71 3.49 -7.96
N MET A 253 2.15 3.28 -6.78
CA MET A 253 2.69 2.37 -5.79
C MET A 253 1.59 1.59 -5.05
N PHE A 254 1.83 0.30 -4.80
CA PHE A 254 0.94 -0.52 -3.99
C PHE A 254 1.72 -1.64 -3.30
N LEU A 255 1.14 -2.16 -2.22
CA LEU A 255 1.64 -3.34 -1.51
C LEU A 255 0.69 -4.51 -1.76
N PHE A 256 1.27 -5.69 -1.95
CA PHE A 256 0.56 -6.96 -2.02
C PHE A 256 1.24 -7.98 -1.11
N TRP A 257 0.47 -8.69 -0.29
CA TRP A 257 1.03 -9.65 0.67
C TRP A 257 0.07 -10.80 0.94
N MET A 258 0.53 -12.04 0.77
CA MET A 258 -0.14 -13.23 1.29
C MET A 258 0.54 -13.70 2.58
N HIS A 259 -0.21 -13.92 3.65
CA HIS A 259 0.35 -14.37 4.92
C HIS A 259 -0.65 -15.13 5.80
N ASP A 260 -0.16 -15.83 6.82
CA ASP A 260 -0.92 -16.64 7.79
C ASP A 260 -0.88 -16.08 9.23
N LYS A 261 -0.49 -14.80 9.39
CA LYS A 261 -0.26 -14.13 10.69
C LYS A 261 -1.53 -13.83 11.52
N GLY A 262 -2.72 -14.16 11.03
CA GLY A 262 -3.99 -14.01 11.75
C GLY A 262 -4.57 -12.59 11.78
N GLU A 263 -5.75 -12.49 12.40
CA GLU A 263 -6.59 -11.28 12.40
C GLU A 263 -5.98 -10.10 13.18
N ASP A 264 -5.29 -10.37 14.30
CA ASP A 264 -4.65 -9.31 15.09
C ASP A 264 -3.54 -8.61 14.32
N PHE A 265 -2.80 -9.37 13.49
CA PHE A 265 -1.81 -8.81 12.58
C PHE A 265 -2.49 -7.90 11.53
N ASN A 266 -3.59 -8.35 10.93
CA ASN A 266 -4.38 -7.57 9.98
C ASN A 266 -4.89 -6.25 10.59
N LYS A 267 -5.44 -6.30 11.80
CA LYS A 267 -5.94 -5.10 12.51
C LYS A 267 -4.82 -4.08 12.73
N ARG A 268 -3.63 -4.53 13.14
CA ARG A 268 -2.47 -3.64 13.30
C ARG A 268 -2.00 -3.07 11.96
N LEU A 269 -1.98 -3.85 10.89
CA LEU A 269 -1.68 -3.34 9.55
C LEU A 269 -2.66 -2.23 9.13
N VAL A 270 -3.97 -2.46 9.29
CA VAL A 270 -5.00 -1.46 8.97
C VAL A 270 -4.75 -0.16 9.76
N GLN A 271 -4.44 -0.24 11.06
CA GLN A 271 -4.14 0.93 11.88
C GLN A 271 -2.90 1.70 11.40
N LEU A 272 -1.81 0.99 11.07
CA LEU A 272 -0.58 1.59 10.56
C LEU A 272 -0.83 2.31 9.23
N PHE A 273 -1.50 1.64 8.30
CA PHE A 273 -1.83 2.19 6.99
C PHE A 273 -2.82 3.36 7.06
N THR A 274 -3.76 3.32 8.00
CA THR A 274 -4.67 4.45 8.27
C THR A 274 -3.90 5.69 8.67
N LYS A 275 -2.99 5.54 9.63
CA LYS A 275 -2.20 6.67 10.13
C LYS A 275 -1.24 7.20 9.07
N LEU A 276 -0.71 6.30 8.23
CA LEU A 276 0.10 6.67 7.07
C LEU A 276 -0.74 7.43 6.02
N SER A 277 -1.96 6.98 5.73
CA SER A 277 -2.92 7.68 4.85
C SER A 277 -3.12 9.13 5.27
N ASP A 278 -3.39 9.31 6.56
CA ASP A 278 -3.60 10.62 7.17
C ASP A 278 -2.39 11.54 7.03
N ALA A 279 -1.19 10.98 7.09
CA ALA A 279 0.06 11.72 6.92
C ALA A 279 0.28 12.08 5.44
N MET A 280 0.10 11.12 4.53
CA MET A 280 0.23 11.32 3.08
C MET A 280 -0.74 12.39 2.57
N ALA A 281 -2.01 12.36 3.00
CA ALA A 281 -2.98 13.39 2.66
C ALA A 281 -2.53 14.80 3.09
N LYS A 282 -1.90 14.93 4.27
CA LYS A 282 -1.37 16.23 4.76
C LYS A 282 -0.13 16.67 4.00
N ILE A 283 0.74 15.74 3.61
CA ILE A 283 1.92 16.00 2.78
C ILE A 283 1.47 16.56 1.43
N GLU A 284 0.55 15.89 0.76
CA GLU A 284 0.06 16.29 -0.57
C GLU A 284 -0.72 17.62 -0.55
N GLN A 285 -1.60 17.81 0.44
CA GLN A 285 -2.23 19.11 0.66
C GLN A 285 -1.19 20.21 0.91
N GLY A 286 -0.13 19.88 1.65
CA GLY A 286 0.91 20.84 2.00
C GLY A 286 1.82 21.23 0.84
N LYS A 287 2.14 20.30 -0.07
CA LYS A 287 2.94 20.56 -1.28
C LYS A 287 2.32 21.66 -2.16
N THR A 288 1.00 21.64 -2.30
CA THR A 288 0.27 22.58 -3.15
C THR A 288 -0.10 23.87 -2.42
N ALA A 289 -0.49 23.79 -1.14
CA ALA A 289 -1.13 24.91 -0.45
C ALA A 289 -0.22 25.70 0.50
N PHE A 290 0.83 25.09 1.06
CA PHE A 290 1.57 25.70 2.17
C PHE A 290 2.63 26.67 1.66
N LYS A 291 2.71 27.84 2.30
CA LYS A 291 3.63 28.92 1.90
C LYS A 291 4.78 29.11 2.89
N ILE A 292 4.64 28.64 4.13
CA ILE A 292 5.64 28.82 5.18
C ILE A 292 6.77 27.79 5.01
N SER A 293 8.01 28.27 4.92
CA SER A 293 9.21 27.44 4.68
C SER A 293 9.41 26.35 5.76
N MET A 294 9.22 26.69 7.03
CA MET A 294 9.31 25.73 8.13
C MET A 294 8.25 24.63 8.07
N ALA A 295 7.03 24.97 7.62
CA ALA A 295 5.96 24.00 7.41
C ALA A 295 6.37 23.01 6.30
N ARG A 296 6.86 23.53 5.16
CA ARG A 296 7.36 22.71 4.04
C ARG A 296 8.50 21.79 4.43
N LYS A 297 9.49 22.29 5.19
CA LYS A 297 10.62 21.47 5.67
C LYS A 297 10.17 20.27 6.50
N SER A 298 9.11 20.42 7.30
CA SER A 298 8.56 19.32 8.08
C SER A 298 7.85 18.29 7.20
N LEU A 299 7.17 18.73 6.14
CA LEU A 299 6.49 17.83 5.19
C LEU A 299 7.48 17.05 4.33
N ILE A 300 8.55 17.69 3.85
CA ILE A 300 9.61 17.02 3.08
C ILE A 300 10.22 15.90 3.91
N LYS A 301 10.57 16.18 5.18
CA LYS A 301 11.07 15.13 6.08
C LYS A 301 10.05 14.01 6.33
N ALA A 302 8.76 14.35 6.44
CA ALA A 302 7.73 13.35 6.60
C ALA A 302 7.67 12.42 5.37
N GLU A 303 7.75 12.99 4.17
CA GLU A 303 7.77 12.26 2.91
C GLU A 303 9.01 11.37 2.77
N GLU A 304 10.20 11.90 3.06
CA GLU A 304 11.47 11.16 3.05
C GLU A 304 11.49 9.96 4.02
N SER A 305 10.69 10.00 5.09
CA SER A 305 10.58 8.91 6.07
C SER A 305 9.53 7.84 5.73
N ILE A 306 8.69 8.05 4.70
CA ILE A 306 7.67 7.05 4.29
C ILE A 306 8.29 5.71 3.87
N PRO A 307 9.36 5.67 3.04
CA PRO A 307 9.95 4.39 2.62
C PRO A 307 10.44 3.53 3.79
N GLU A 308 11.02 4.16 4.82
CA GLU A 308 11.48 3.44 6.01
C GLU A 308 10.31 2.81 6.78
N ALA A 309 9.20 3.54 6.92
CA ALA A 309 7.98 3.03 7.54
C ALA A 309 7.38 1.86 6.75
N LEU A 310 7.30 1.98 5.41
CA LEU A 310 6.83 0.91 4.54
C LEU A 310 7.72 -0.34 4.60
N ASN A 311 9.05 -0.15 4.64
CA ASN A 311 10.00 -1.24 4.81
C ASN A 311 9.77 -2.01 6.12
N ALA A 312 9.59 -1.30 7.24
CA ALA A 312 9.33 -1.94 8.53
C ALA A 312 8.00 -2.72 8.53
N ILE A 313 6.96 -2.17 7.88
CA ILE A 313 5.68 -2.87 7.69
C ILE A 313 5.89 -4.17 6.88
N ALA A 314 6.57 -4.06 5.74
CA ALA A 314 6.82 -5.20 4.86
C ALA A 314 7.70 -6.28 5.53
N LEU A 315 8.61 -5.90 6.43
CA LEU A 315 9.39 -6.82 7.25
C LEU A 315 8.63 -7.44 8.43
N ALA A 316 7.33 -7.15 8.57
CA ALA A 316 6.47 -7.58 9.67
C ALA A 316 6.93 -7.11 11.08
N ASP A 317 7.82 -6.12 11.16
CA ASP A 317 8.22 -5.51 12.43
C ASP A 317 7.22 -4.42 12.80
N LEU A 318 6.06 -4.85 13.31
CA LEU A 318 4.96 -3.95 13.61
C LEU A 318 5.28 -2.93 14.70
N SER A 319 6.20 -3.25 15.62
CA SER A 319 6.61 -2.33 16.68
C SER A 319 7.48 -1.21 16.11
N LYS A 320 8.46 -1.55 15.26
CA LYS A 320 9.27 -0.53 14.58
C LYS A 320 8.44 0.26 13.57
N ALA A 321 7.55 -0.41 12.85
CA ALA A 321 6.63 0.25 11.92
C ALA A 321 5.75 1.28 12.63
N GLU A 322 5.23 0.96 13.82
CA GLU A 322 4.43 1.91 14.60
C GLU A 322 5.23 3.15 15.00
N GLU A 323 6.47 2.99 15.46
CA GLU A 323 7.38 4.09 15.76
C GLU A 323 7.58 5.01 14.54
N LEU A 324 7.89 4.41 13.38
CA LEU A 324 8.19 5.13 12.14
C LEU A 324 6.94 5.82 11.56
N VAL A 325 5.80 5.13 11.53
CA VAL A 325 4.51 5.72 11.10
C VAL A 325 4.10 6.87 12.03
N ASN A 326 4.31 6.72 13.34
CA ASN A 326 4.08 7.80 14.30
C ASN A 326 4.97 9.01 14.01
N ASN A 327 6.24 8.79 13.70
CA ASN A 327 7.17 9.87 13.33
C ASN A 327 6.71 10.59 12.05
N VAL A 328 6.40 9.84 10.98
CA VAL A 328 5.86 10.39 9.71
C VAL A 328 4.63 11.25 9.97
N TYR A 329 3.65 10.71 10.70
CA TYR A 329 2.42 11.43 11.05
C TYR A 329 2.70 12.71 11.86
N ASN A 330 3.58 12.64 12.86
CA ASN A 330 3.90 13.78 13.70
C ASN A 330 4.62 14.89 12.94
N LEU A 331 5.52 14.54 12.00
CA LEU A 331 6.18 15.50 11.11
C LEU A 331 5.15 16.17 10.18
N ALA A 332 4.27 15.39 9.55
CA ALA A 332 3.22 15.90 8.68
C ALA A 332 2.25 16.83 9.44
N ARG A 333 1.80 16.41 10.62
CA ARG A 333 0.95 17.20 11.51
C ARG A 333 1.63 18.48 11.97
N ARG A 334 2.93 18.44 12.30
CA ARG A 334 3.70 19.64 12.66
C ARG A 334 3.75 20.65 11.52
N GLY A 335 4.00 20.18 10.29
CA GLY A 335 3.94 21.01 9.09
C GLY A 335 2.59 21.72 8.96
N TYR A 336 1.51 20.94 9.03
CA TYR A 336 0.12 21.45 8.96
C TYR A 336 -0.17 22.50 10.02
N LEU A 337 0.08 22.20 11.30
CA LEU A 337 -0.18 23.11 12.41
C LEU A 337 0.66 24.38 12.34
N THR A 338 1.88 24.31 11.82
CA THR A 338 2.76 25.48 11.64
C THR A 338 2.16 26.44 10.62
N GLU A 339 1.71 25.94 9.46
CA GLU A 339 1.06 26.76 8.44
C GLU A 339 -0.20 27.43 9.00
N VAL A 340 -1.09 26.65 9.62
CA VAL A 340 -2.34 27.16 10.19
C VAL A 340 -2.07 28.22 11.25
N ARG A 341 -1.15 27.95 12.20
CA ARG A 341 -0.83 28.89 13.28
C ARG A 341 -0.28 30.21 12.77
N VAL A 342 0.63 30.18 11.79
CA VAL A 342 1.21 31.40 11.22
C VAL A 342 0.14 32.19 10.46
N ARG A 343 -0.69 31.53 9.65
CA ARG A 343 -1.79 32.20 8.94
C ARG A 343 -2.82 32.80 9.89
N THR A 344 -3.28 32.05 10.90
CA THR A 344 -4.20 32.56 11.93
C THR A 344 -3.60 33.76 12.66
N SER A 345 -2.30 33.71 12.99
CA SER A 345 -1.63 34.82 13.66
C SER A 345 -1.58 36.07 12.78
N ILE A 346 -1.16 35.93 11.52
CA ILE A 346 -0.98 37.04 10.59
C ILE A 346 -2.31 37.63 10.13
N TYR A 347 -3.31 36.80 9.82
CA TYR A 347 -4.55 37.25 9.19
C TYR A 347 -5.70 37.48 10.17
N ILE A 348 -5.62 36.96 11.40
CA ILE A 348 -6.70 37.11 12.39
C ILE A 348 -6.17 37.83 13.63
N LEU A 349 -5.16 37.29 14.32
CA LEU A 349 -4.74 37.82 15.62
C LEU A 349 -4.09 39.21 15.52
N ILE A 350 -3.16 39.42 14.58
CA ILE A 350 -2.49 40.72 14.41
C ILE A 350 -3.48 41.82 14.00
N PRO A 351 -4.34 41.63 12.98
CA PRO A 351 -5.38 42.62 12.65
C PRO A 351 -6.31 42.90 13.81
N LEU A 352 -6.77 41.88 14.54
CA LEU A 352 -7.62 42.05 15.72
C LEU A 352 -6.93 42.89 16.81
N ALA A 353 -5.65 42.61 17.09
CA ALA A 353 -4.87 43.37 18.07
C ALA A 353 -4.67 44.83 17.64
N ILE A 354 -4.43 45.09 16.35
CA ILE A 354 -4.36 46.44 15.80
C ILE A 354 -5.70 47.16 15.97
N SER A 355 -6.82 46.51 15.62
CA SER A 355 -8.16 47.08 15.78
C SER A 355 -8.47 47.43 17.24
N ILE A 356 -8.16 46.53 18.19
CA ILE A 356 -8.35 46.78 19.62
C ILE A 356 -7.49 47.96 20.08
N THR A 357 -6.22 48.02 19.66
CA THR A 357 -5.31 49.12 20.01
C THR A 357 -5.81 50.45 19.47
N LEU A 358 -6.30 50.50 18.23
CA LEU A 358 -6.89 51.69 17.63
C LEU A 358 -8.17 52.13 18.33
N LEU A 359 -9.02 51.18 18.75
CA LEU A 359 -10.24 51.48 19.53
C LEU A 359 -9.90 52.05 20.91
N ILE A 360 -8.93 51.48 21.62
CA ILE A 360 -8.45 51.99 22.91
C ILE A 360 -7.88 53.40 22.74
N TRP A 361 -7.03 53.60 21.73
CA TRP A 361 -6.45 54.92 21.44
C TRP A 361 -7.52 55.96 21.08
N ALA A 362 -8.49 55.60 20.24
CA ALA A 362 -9.61 56.46 19.90
C ALA A 362 -10.43 56.85 21.14
N LYS A 363 -10.74 55.87 22.01
CA LYS A 363 -11.44 56.12 23.28
C LYS A 363 -10.67 57.09 24.17
N ILE A 364 -9.38 56.85 24.43
CA ILE A 364 -8.52 57.72 25.25
C ILE A 364 -8.53 59.15 24.70
N LYS A 365 -8.32 59.32 23.38
CA LYS A 365 -8.31 60.62 22.71
C LYS A 365 -9.66 61.34 22.83
N TRP A 366 -10.77 60.61 22.74
CA TRP A 366 -12.12 61.17 22.85
C TRP A 366 -12.44 61.61 24.30
N THR A 367 -12.13 60.79 25.29
CA THR A 367 -12.25 61.17 26.71
C THR A 367 -11.32 62.31 27.11
N GLY A 368 -10.09 62.33 26.60
CA GLY A 368 -9.15 63.43 26.85
C GLY A 368 -9.63 64.76 26.26
N ARG A 369 -10.25 64.76 25.08
CA ARG A 369 -10.91 65.94 24.50
C ARG A 369 -12.11 66.41 25.32
N LEU A 370 -12.93 65.48 25.83
CA LEU A 370 -14.07 65.81 26.70
C LEU A 370 -13.64 66.46 28.02
N ILE A 371 -12.54 65.99 28.62
CA ILE A 371 -11.98 66.57 29.85
C ILE A 371 -11.37 67.96 29.55
N GLY A 372 -10.60 68.10 28.47
CA GLY A 372 -10.03 69.38 28.06
C GLY A 372 -11.08 70.45 27.70
N ALA A 373 -12.20 70.05 27.08
CA ALA A 373 -13.32 70.94 26.79
C ALA A 373 -14.03 71.43 28.06
N LYS A 374 -14.17 70.57 29.09
CA LYS A 374 -14.70 70.97 30.40
C LYS A 374 -13.79 71.91 31.18
N VAL A 375 -12.48 71.79 31.04
CA VAL A 375 -11.51 72.67 31.71
C VAL A 375 -11.47 74.07 31.08
N LYS A 376 -11.71 74.20 29.77
CA LYS A 376 -11.81 75.51 29.09
C LYS A 376 -13.15 76.23 29.26
N ALA A 377 -14.17 75.53 29.75
CA ALA A 377 -15.51 76.10 29.97
C ALA A 377 -15.74 76.58 31.42
N LYS A 378 -14.73 76.45 32.28
CA LYS A 378 -14.57 77.15 33.55
C LYS A 378 -13.54 78.25 33.37
#